data_AF-A0A817ZPA6-F1
#
_entry.id   AF-A0A817ZPA6-F1
#
_cell.length_a   1.000
_cell.length_b   1.000
_cell.length_c   1.000
_cell.angle_alpha   90.00
_cell.angle_beta   90.00
_cell.angle_gamma   90.00
#
_symmetry.space_group_name_H-M   'P 1'
#
loop_
_entity.id
_entity.type
_entity.pdbx_description
1 polymer ?
#
loop_
_entity_poly.entity_id
_entity_poly.type
_entity_poly.pdbx_seq_one_letter_code
_entity_poly.pdbx_strand_id
1 'polypeptide(L)'
;MPSSPQFHRPFGGSKDYYYYQAIHVAAFIRGTYSFESLSDMHTMGFLYDSSFDPSNLSANLVSYSDNNDTIKGFRMDFLLSSARTYILVVTTSEATVTGDFWILVHGSASVRLTSNTSPTG
;
A
#
# COMPACT_ATOMS: atom_id res chain seq x y z
N MET A 1 4.77 -2.80 -22.36
CA MET A 1 4.57 -2.96 -20.91
C MET A 1 3.96 -1.66 -20.42
N PRO A 2 2.75 -1.64 -19.84
CA PRO A 2 2.23 -0.41 -19.25
C PRO A 2 3.19 0.04 -18.14
N SER A 3 3.55 1.32 -18.14
CA SER A 3 4.45 1.89 -17.13
C SER A 3 3.74 1.95 -15.79
N SER A 4 4.19 1.16 -14.81
CA SER A 4 3.77 1.35 -13.43
C SER A 4 4.14 2.76 -12.96
N PRO A 5 3.26 3.46 -12.22
CA PRO A 5 3.56 4.80 -11.73
C PRO A 5 4.71 4.77 -10.73
N GLN A 6 5.46 5.88 -10.65
CA GLN A 6 6.67 6.00 -9.83
C GLN A 6 6.58 7.16 -8.84
N PHE A 7 7.31 7.04 -7.73
CA PHE A 7 7.47 8.08 -6.72
C PHE A 7 8.83 7.97 -6.01
N HIS A 8 9.25 9.04 -5.34
CA HIS A 8 10.34 8.99 -4.35
C HIS A 8 9.74 8.52 -3.03
N ARG A 9 10.36 7.63 -2.26
CA ARG A 9 9.73 7.17 -0.99
C ARG A 9 9.77 8.25 0.09
N PRO A 10 8.75 8.32 0.97
CA PRO A 10 8.88 9.10 2.19
C PRO A 10 9.97 8.45 3.07
N PHE A 11 10.82 9.28 3.69
CA PHE A 11 11.86 8.86 4.65
C PHE A 11 13.00 7.98 4.10
N GLY A 12 13.06 7.74 2.79
CA GLY A 12 14.23 7.14 2.15
C GLY A 12 15.33 8.18 1.96
N GLY A 13 16.55 7.90 2.41
CA GLY A 13 17.70 8.80 2.23
C GLY A 13 18.16 8.98 0.77
N SER A 14 17.62 8.18 -0.17
CA SER A 14 17.97 8.25 -1.60
C SER A 14 16.89 8.95 -2.43
N LYS A 15 17.32 9.58 -3.54
CA LYS A 15 16.44 10.20 -4.54
C LYS A 15 15.98 9.20 -5.61
N ASP A 16 15.94 7.92 -5.27
CA ASP A 16 15.64 6.89 -6.27
C ASP A 16 14.14 6.88 -6.61
N TYR A 17 13.82 6.30 -7.77
CA TYR A 17 12.45 6.08 -8.22
C TYR A 17 11.99 4.67 -7.85
N TYR A 18 10.82 4.61 -7.21
CA TYR A 18 10.18 3.38 -6.80
C TYR A 18 8.85 3.24 -7.53
N TYR A 19 8.59 2.06 -8.04
CA TYR A 19 7.27 1.75 -8.57
C TYR A 19 6.29 1.51 -7.44
N TYR A 20 5.04 1.89 -7.63
CA TYR A 20 4.00 1.63 -6.64
C TYR A 20 2.68 1.19 -7.27
N GLN A 21 1.85 0.57 -6.44
CA GLN A 21 0.46 0.34 -6.73
C GLN A 21 -0.42 0.95 -5.64
N ALA A 22 -1.36 1.80 -6.03
CA ALA A 22 -2.38 2.35 -5.15
C ALA A 22 -3.65 1.50 -5.21
N ILE A 23 -4.12 1.09 -4.04
CA ILE A 23 -5.28 0.21 -3.86
C ILE A 23 -6.26 0.93 -2.95
N HIS A 24 -7.47 1.19 -3.45
CA HIS A 24 -8.56 1.71 -2.64
C HIS A 24 -9.06 0.64 -1.68
N VAL A 25 -9.23 1.02 -0.42
CA VAL A 25 -9.66 0.17 0.68
C VAL A 25 -10.93 0.74 1.29
N ALA A 26 -12.00 -0.04 1.28
CA ALA A 26 -13.25 0.30 1.95
C ALA A 26 -13.70 -0.85 2.86
N ALA A 27 -13.75 -0.60 4.16
CA ALA A 27 -14.31 -1.52 5.14
C ALA A 27 -15.83 -1.33 5.24
N PHE A 28 -16.59 -2.41 5.40
CA PHE A 28 -18.05 -2.31 5.58
C PHE A 28 -18.47 -2.06 7.02
N ILE A 29 -17.61 -2.44 7.99
CA ILE A 29 -17.81 -2.18 9.41
C ILE A 29 -16.56 -1.52 9.98
N ARG A 30 -16.74 -0.77 11.07
CA ARG A 30 -15.60 -0.29 11.85
C ARG A 30 -14.93 -1.48 12.54
N GLY A 31 -13.61 -1.58 12.44
CA GLY A 31 -12.87 -2.69 13.04
C GLY A 31 -11.37 -2.58 12.78
N THR A 32 -10.59 -3.37 13.52
CA THR A 32 -9.15 -3.52 13.26
C THR A 32 -8.96 -4.54 12.15
N TYR A 33 -8.19 -4.15 11.14
CA TYR A 33 -7.85 -4.98 10.00
C TYR A 33 -6.33 -5.11 9.89
N SER A 34 -5.86 -6.34 9.71
CA SER A 34 -4.46 -6.65 9.41
C SER A 34 -4.30 -6.73 7.90
N PHE A 35 -3.36 -5.97 7.36
CA PHE A 35 -2.90 -6.04 5.98
C PHE A 35 -1.55 -6.73 5.95
N GLU A 36 -1.40 -7.72 5.08
CA GLU A 36 -0.15 -8.43 4.85
C GLU A 36 0.11 -8.55 3.35
N SER A 37 1.35 -8.34 2.94
CA SER A 37 1.78 -8.62 1.57
C SER A 37 2.54 -9.93 1.47
N LEU A 38 2.23 -10.74 0.46
CA LEU A 38 3.02 -11.90 0.07
C LEU A 38 3.72 -11.63 -1.26
N SER A 39 5.04 -11.66 -1.25
CA SER A 39 5.88 -11.49 -2.45
C SER A 39 7.28 -12.03 -2.19
N ASP A 40 8.01 -12.35 -3.27
CA ASP A 40 9.45 -12.61 -3.22
C ASP A 40 10.27 -11.30 -3.19
N MET A 41 9.63 -10.16 -3.42
CA MET A 41 10.19 -8.83 -3.26
C MET A 41 10.06 -8.35 -1.82
N HIS A 42 11.02 -7.54 -1.37
CA HIS A 42 10.91 -6.81 -0.10
C HIS A 42 9.90 -5.67 -0.29
N THR A 43 8.68 -5.83 0.21
CA THR A 43 7.58 -4.88 0.00
C THR A 43 7.36 -4.01 1.24
N MET A 44 6.87 -2.79 1.00
CA MET A 44 6.49 -1.82 2.03
C MET A 44 5.06 -1.35 1.76
N GLY A 45 4.31 -1.12 2.83
CA GLY A 45 2.94 -0.65 2.79
C GLY A 45 2.81 0.72 3.44
N PHE A 46 2.13 1.64 2.76
CA PHE A 46 1.75 2.95 3.28
C PHE A 46 0.24 3.08 3.21
N LEU A 47 -0.40 3.44 4.32
CA LEU A 47 -1.85 3.64 4.39
C LEU A 47 -2.15 5.13 4.48
N TYR A 48 -3.01 5.61 3.60
CA TYR A 48 -3.47 6.99 3.52
C TYR A 48 -4.97 7.10 3.80
N ASP A 49 -5.40 8.15 4.50
CA ASP A 49 -6.81 8.49 4.68
C ASP A 49 -7.30 9.34 3.50
N SER A 50 -8.38 8.92 2.84
CA SER A 50 -9.07 9.59 1.72
C SER A 50 -8.30 9.79 0.40
N SER A 51 -7.02 10.17 0.42
CA SER A 51 -6.26 10.52 -0.79
C SER A 51 -4.76 10.28 -0.62
N PHE A 52 -4.10 9.99 -1.76
CA PHE A 52 -2.67 9.79 -1.87
C PHE A 52 -2.14 10.72 -2.96
N ASP A 53 -1.10 11.50 -2.61
CA ASP A 53 -0.41 12.38 -3.53
C ASP A 53 1.06 11.94 -3.65
N PRO A 54 1.50 11.41 -4.81
CA PRO A 54 2.88 10.96 -5.00
C PRO A 54 3.90 12.12 -4.94
N SER A 55 3.46 13.38 -5.03
CA SER A 55 4.30 14.57 -4.85
C SER A 55 4.37 15.07 -3.39
N ASN A 56 3.46 14.61 -2.53
CA ASN A 56 3.41 14.96 -1.12
C ASN A 56 2.99 13.76 -0.24
N LEU A 57 3.96 12.92 0.03
CA LEU A 57 3.77 11.59 0.61
C LEU A 57 3.46 11.59 2.10
N SER A 58 3.66 12.72 2.76
CA SER A 58 3.29 12.92 4.15
C SER A 58 1.84 13.38 4.28
N ALA A 59 1.22 13.91 3.22
CA ALA A 59 -0.18 14.31 3.24
C ALA A 59 -1.05 13.08 3.44
N ASN A 60 -1.91 13.14 4.46
CA ASN A 60 -2.89 12.10 4.81
C ASN A 60 -2.31 10.71 5.11
N LEU A 61 -1.00 10.57 5.28
CA LEU A 61 -0.37 9.32 5.72
C LEU A 61 -0.84 9.03 7.16
N VAL A 62 -1.43 7.86 7.38
CA VAL A 62 -1.92 7.45 8.71
C VAL A 62 -1.12 6.32 9.32
N SER A 63 -0.50 5.46 8.51
CA SER A 63 0.33 4.37 8.97
C SER A 63 1.26 3.89 7.85
N TYR A 64 2.36 3.25 8.20
CA TYR A 64 3.21 2.54 7.26
C TYR A 64 3.93 1.38 7.95
N SER A 65 4.34 0.39 7.18
CA SER A 65 5.18 -0.71 7.63
C SER A 65 6.10 -1.15 6.50
N ASP A 66 7.34 -1.47 6.86
CA ASP A 66 8.37 -2.01 5.99
C ASP A 66 8.89 -3.37 6.47
N ASN A 67 8.26 -3.93 7.51
CA ASN A 67 8.70 -5.14 8.16
C ASN A 67 7.57 -6.17 8.29
N ASN A 68 7.92 -7.39 7.95
CA ASN A 68 7.37 -8.60 8.54
C ASN A 68 8.60 -9.34 9.08
N ASP A 69 8.67 -9.56 10.39
CA ASP A 69 9.87 -10.05 11.10
C ASP A 69 10.39 -11.42 10.61
N THR A 70 9.73 -12.04 9.62
CA THR A 70 10.09 -13.35 9.06
C THR A 70 9.92 -13.49 7.54
N ILE A 71 9.28 -12.55 6.83
CA ILE A 71 8.96 -12.65 5.40
C ILE A 71 9.30 -11.33 4.72
N LYS A 72 9.65 -11.35 3.43
CA LYS A 72 9.88 -10.16 2.59
C LYS A 72 8.65 -9.24 2.41
N GLY A 73 7.59 -9.44 3.17
CA GLY A 73 6.36 -8.64 3.14
C GLY A 73 6.36 -7.51 4.16
N PHE A 74 5.44 -6.57 4.02
CA PHE A 74 4.99 -5.74 5.15
C PHE A 74 3.81 -6.40 5.87
N ARG A 75 3.65 -6.07 7.15
CA ARG A 75 2.42 -6.33 7.89
C ARG A 75 2.04 -5.14 8.74
N MET A 76 0.79 -4.71 8.68
CA MET A 76 0.28 -3.62 9.51
C MET A 76 -1.17 -3.82 9.93
N ASP A 77 -1.46 -3.43 11.17
CA ASP A 77 -2.81 -3.42 11.73
C ASP A 77 -3.34 -1.98 11.77
N PHE A 78 -4.57 -1.77 11.32
CA PHE A 78 -5.20 -0.46 11.34
C PHE A 78 -6.70 -0.50 11.64
N LEU A 79 -7.17 0.48 12.42
CA LEU A 79 -8.60 0.64 12.73
C LEU A 79 -9.29 1.38 11.58
N LEU A 80 -9.98 0.64 10.71
CA LEU A 80 -10.76 1.22 9.62
C LEU A 80 -12.13 1.68 10.12
N SER A 81 -12.62 2.79 9.55
CA SER A 81 -14.00 3.26 9.69
C SER A 81 -14.81 2.90 8.44
N SER A 82 -16.06 2.46 8.62
CA SER A 82 -16.94 2.08 7.50
C SER A 82 -17.40 3.25 6.63
N ALA A 83 -17.33 4.48 7.14
CA ALA A 83 -17.70 5.69 6.41
C ALA A 83 -16.50 6.37 5.71
N ARG A 84 -15.32 5.75 5.73
CA ARG A 84 -14.08 6.31 5.15
C ARG A 84 -13.52 5.39 4.08
N THR A 85 -12.88 6.01 3.09
CA THR A 85 -12.07 5.31 2.09
C THR A 85 -10.61 5.57 2.39
N TYR A 86 -9.81 4.51 2.35
CA TYR A 86 -8.37 4.58 2.55
C TYR A 86 -7.67 4.17 1.26
N ILE A 87 -6.40 4.53 1.13
CA ILE A 87 -5.55 4.10 0.02
C ILE A 87 -4.34 3.38 0.60
N LEU A 88 -4.23 2.10 0.27
CA LEU A 88 -3.04 1.30 0.51
C LEU A 88 -2.10 1.46 -0.68
N VAL A 89 -0.95 2.07 -0.45
CA VAL A 89 0.13 2.15 -1.43
C VAL A 89 1.16 1.08 -1.10
N VAL A 90 1.42 0.21 -2.07
CA VAL A 90 2.41 -0.86 -1.99
C VAL A 90 3.60 -0.51 -2.88
N THR A 91 4.81 -0.62 -2.34
CA THR A 91 6.08 -0.37 -3.04
C THR A 91 7.12 -1.40 -2.61
N THR A 92 8.31 -1.38 -3.21
CA THR A 92 9.47 -2.18 -2.79
C THR A 92 10.45 -1.40 -1.91
N SER A 93 11.27 -2.13 -1.15
CA SER A 93 12.38 -1.58 -0.36
C SER A 93 13.56 -1.14 -1.26
N GLU A 94 13.70 -1.79 -2.41
CA GLU A 94 14.74 -1.58 -3.41
C GLU A 94 14.19 -0.80 -4.62
N ALA A 95 14.98 0.13 -5.14
CA ALA A 95 14.57 0.98 -6.25
C ALA A 95 14.44 0.18 -7.54
N THR A 96 13.55 0.60 -8.43
CA THR A 96 13.35 0.00 -9.78
C THR A 96 12.96 -1.49 -9.82
N VAL A 97 12.71 -2.12 -8.66
CA VAL A 97 12.25 -3.51 -8.57
C VAL A 97 10.75 -3.59 -8.83
N THR A 98 10.34 -4.60 -9.60
CA THR A 98 8.94 -4.94 -9.87
C THR A 98 8.75 -6.45 -9.83
N GLY A 99 7.54 -6.89 -9.54
CA GLY A 99 7.19 -8.30 -9.46
C GLY A 99 5.78 -8.47 -8.93
N ASP A 100 5.33 -9.71 -8.90
CA ASP A 100 3.99 -10.04 -8.42
C ASP A 100 3.92 -10.00 -6.90
N PHE A 101 2.76 -9.60 -6.39
CA PHE A 101 2.46 -9.64 -4.97
C PHE A 101 0.97 -9.87 -4.74
N TRP A 102 0.65 -10.36 -3.55
CA TRP A 102 -0.71 -10.52 -3.07
C TRP A 102 -0.91 -9.71 -1.80
N ILE A 103 -2.12 -9.18 -1.60
CA ILE A 103 -2.52 -8.54 -0.35
C ILE A 103 -3.55 -9.43 0.33
N LEU A 104 -3.23 -9.86 1.54
CA LEU A 104 -4.17 -10.53 2.44
C LEU A 104 -4.69 -9.51 3.44
N VAL A 105 -5.99 -9.57 3.68
CA VAL A 105 -6.66 -8.73 4.66
C VAL A 105 -7.41 -9.62 5.63
N HIS A 106 -7.07 -9.52 6.90
CA HIS A 106 -7.77 -10.19 7.99
C HIS A 106 -8.51 -9.17 8.83
N GLY A 107 -9.75 -9.46 9.22
CA GLY A 107 -10.51 -8.55 10.07
C GLY A 107 -11.89 -9.09 10.40
N SER A 108 -12.67 -8.28 11.10
CA SER A 108 -13.99 -8.65 11.61
C SER A 108 -15.09 -8.75 10.54
N ALA A 109 -14.83 -8.28 9.31
CA ALA A 109 -15.71 -8.45 8.16
C ALA A 109 -14.95 -8.36 6.84
N SER A 110 -15.68 -8.46 5.73
CA SER A 110 -15.13 -8.23 4.40
C SER A 110 -14.63 -6.78 4.23
N VAL A 111 -13.62 -6.63 3.37
CA VAL A 111 -13.10 -5.35 2.89
C VAL A 111 -13.14 -5.39 1.37
N ARG A 112 -13.51 -4.27 0.75
CA ARG A 112 -13.40 -4.12 -0.69
C ARG A 112 -12.06 -3.50 -1.03
N LEU A 113 -11.30 -4.20 -1.88
CA LEU A 113 -10.07 -3.71 -2.49
C LEU A 113 -10.33 -3.40 -3.95
N THR A 114 -9.86 -2.25 -4.43
CA THR A 114 -9.98 -1.87 -5.85
C THR A 114 -8.68 -1.21 -6.28
N SER A 115 -7.96 -1.85 -7.19
CA SER A 115 -6.78 -1.22 -7.80
C SER A 115 -7.22 -0.35 -8.96
N ASN A 116 -6.73 0.89 -8.99
CA ASN A 116 -6.86 1.73 -10.16
C ASN A 116 -5.70 1.41 -11.11
N THR A 117 -5.75 0.26 -11.78
CA THR A 117 -4.97 0.11 -13.01
C THR A 117 -5.70 0.90 -14.09
N SER A 118 -5.14 2.03 -14.53
CA SER A 118 -5.66 2.65 -15.75
C SER A 118 -5.49 1.62 -16.88
N PRO A 119 -6.55 1.19 -17.57
CA PRO A 119 -6.39 0.52 -18.84
C PRO A 119 -5.82 1.58 -19.78
N THR A 120 -4.55 1.45 -20.14
CA THR A 120 -3.97 2.26 -21.20
C THR A 120 -4.57 1.75 -22.51
N GLY A 121 -5.36 2.62 -23.16
CA GLY A 121 -5.85 2.41 -24.51
C GLY A 121 -4.76 2.49 -25.56
#